data_AF-A0A1X0U8S5-F1
#
_entry.id   AF-A0A1X0U8S5-F1
#
_cell.length_a   1.000
_cell.length_b   1.000
_cell.length_c   1.000
_cell.angle_alpha   90.00
_cell.angle_beta   90.00
_cell.angle_gamma   90.00
#
_symmetry.space_group_name_H-M   'P 1'
#
loop_
_entity.id
_entity.type
_entity.pdbx_description
1 polymer ?
#
loop_
_entity_poly.entity_id
_entity_poly.type
_entity_poly.pdbx_seq_one_letter_code
_entity_poly.pdbx_strand_id
1 'polypeptide(L)'
;MGEEIYIDTEIQIDAAVSAQKYSAYISDDLGRLDRDVDDLRRVWTGGSADAYGQSWVELKTAIDAIVHDLHDIGTLVGESARDYHQAETENASTFTSTKVLRL
;
A
#
# COMPACT_ATOMS: atom_id res chain seq x y z
N MET A 1 -11.10 -19.30 -19.30
CA MET A 1 -10.46 -19.49 -17.99
C MET A 1 -9.18 -18.67 -17.85
N GLY A 2 -8.31 -18.55 -18.86
CA GLY A 2 -7.11 -17.67 -18.77
C GLY A 2 -7.39 -16.16 -18.82
N GLU A 3 -8.40 -15.71 -19.57
CA GLU A 3 -8.72 -14.27 -19.69
C GLU A 3 -9.27 -13.65 -18.40
N GLU A 4 -10.01 -14.42 -17.59
CA GLU A 4 -10.56 -13.98 -16.30
C GLU A 4 -9.48 -13.84 -15.22
N ILE A 5 -8.51 -14.77 -15.20
CA ILE A 5 -7.35 -14.74 -14.28
C ILE A 5 -6.42 -13.56 -14.61
N TYR A 6 -6.25 -13.25 -15.89
CA TYR A 6 -5.42 -12.13 -16.34
C TYR A 6 -6.02 -10.77 -15.94
N ILE A 7 -7.35 -10.60 -16.05
CA ILE A 7 -8.03 -9.38 -15.61
C ILE A 7 -7.94 -9.20 -14.09
N ASP A 8 -8.10 -10.28 -13.31
CA ASP A 8 -8.01 -10.23 -11.84
C ASP A 8 -6.59 -9.86 -11.36
N THR A 9 -5.55 -10.39 -12.02
CA THR A 9 -4.15 -10.04 -11.69
C THR A 9 -3.81 -8.58 -12.03
N GLU A 10 -4.29 -8.02 -13.14
CA GLU A 10 -4.11 -6.60 -13.44
C GLU A 10 -4.79 -5.69 -12.40
N ILE A 11 -6.03 -6.02 -11.99
CA ILE A 11 -6.74 -5.28 -10.95
C ILE A 11 -5.99 -5.33 -9.60
N GLN A 12 -5.44 -6.49 -9.25
CA GLN A 12 -4.66 -6.65 -8.01
C GLN A 12 -3.37 -5.82 -8.05
N ILE A 13 -2.67 -5.77 -9.18
CA ILE A 13 -1.48 -4.90 -9.35
C ILE A 13 -1.86 -3.43 -9.20
N ASP A 14 -2.95 -2.98 -9.83
CA ASP A 14 -3.40 -1.58 -9.76
C ASP A 14 -3.83 -1.20 -8.33
N ALA A 15 -4.48 -2.12 -7.61
CA ALA A 15 -4.83 -1.94 -6.20
C ALA A 15 -3.58 -1.86 -5.32
N ALA A 16 -2.57 -2.69 -5.57
CA ALA A 16 -1.29 -2.68 -4.85
C ALA A 16 -0.54 -1.35 -5.04
N VAL A 17 -0.43 -0.89 -6.29
CA VAL A 17 0.18 0.39 -6.63
C VAL A 17 -0.58 1.55 -5.98
N SER A 18 -1.91 1.49 -5.98
CA SER A 18 -2.75 2.51 -5.34
C SER A 18 -2.53 2.56 -3.83
N ALA A 19 -2.46 1.42 -3.15
CA ALA A 19 -2.21 1.35 -1.71
C ALA A 19 -0.86 1.97 -1.34
N GLN A 20 0.20 1.65 -2.09
CA GLN A 20 1.54 2.24 -1.90
C GLN A 20 1.56 3.76 -2.18
N LYS A 21 0.82 4.20 -3.19
CA LYS A 21 0.69 5.62 -3.52
C LYS A 21 -0.02 6.40 -2.40
N TYR A 22 -1.11 5.85 -1.88
CA TYR A 22 -1.85 6.49 -0.79
C TYR A 22 -1.05 6.50 0.52
N SER A 23 -0.31 5.43 0.84
CA SER A 23 0.54 5.41 2.03
C SER A 23 1.62 6.51 1.95
N ALA A 24 2.23 6.72 0.80
CA ALA A 24 3.19 7.80 0.58
C ALA A 24 2.55 9.20 0.75
N TYR A 25 1.36 9.42 0.17
CA TYR A 25 0.66 10.71 0.32
C TYR A 25 0.26 11.00 1.76
N ILE A 26 -0.25 10.00 2.48
CA ILE A 26 -0.62 10.16 3.89
C ILE A 26 0.62 10.49 4.73
N SER A 27 1.76 9.84 4.47
CA SER A 27 3.01 10.12 5.18
C SER A 27 3.51 11.56 4.94
N ASP A 28 3.47 12.02 3.69
CA ASP A 28 3.86 13.39 3.33
C ASP A 28 2.96 14.45 3.99
N ASP A 29 1.64 14.22 3.96
CA ASP A 29 0.66 15.13 4.57
C ASP A 29 0.75 15.11 6.10
N LEU A 30 1.00 13.96 6.72
CA LEU A 30 1.26 13.86 8.15
C LEU A 30 2.51 14.67 8.53
N GLY A 31 3.58 14.58 7.74
CA GLY A 31 4.80 15.36 7.96
C GLY A 31 4.60 16.87 7.79
N ARG A 32 3.66 17.30 6.93
CA ARG A 32 3.25 18.72 6.84
C ARG A 32 2.48 19.15 8.08
N LEU A 33 1.47 18.38 8.46
CA LEU A 33 0.62 18.70 9.60
C LEU A 33 1.41 18.71 10.92
N ASP A 34 2.43 17.87 11.04
CA ASP A 34 3.33 17.86 12.20
C ASP A 34 4.09 19.17 12.35
N ARG A 35 4.60 19.73 11.25
CA ARG A 35 5.26 21.04 11.27
C ARG A 35 4.29 22.15 11.66
N ASP A 36 3.07 22.11 11.13
CA ASP A 36 2.04 23.10 11.46
C ASP A 36 1.66 23.04 12.95
N VAL A 37 1.57 21.83 13.52
CA VAL A 37 1.32 21.63 14.95
C VAL A 37 2.49 22.10 15.79
N ASP A 38 3.72 21.82 15.40
CA ASP A 38 4.92 22.32 16.10
C ASP A 38 4.96 23.84 16.12
N ASP A 39 4.67 24.49 14.99
CA ASP A 39 4.61 25.95 14.89
C ASP A 39 3.48 26.54 15.76
N LEU A 40 2.30 25.90 15.78
CA LEU A 40 1.20 26.28 16.67
C LEU A 40 1.61 26.19 18.15
N ARG A 41 2.29 25.10 18.55
CA ARG A 41 2.69 24.86 19.94
C ARG A 41 3.80 25.78 20.43
N ARG A 42 4.51 26.48 19.54
CA ARG A 42 5.47 27.53 19.95
C ARG A 42 4.79 28.75 20.55
N VAL A 43 3.57 29.06 20.11
CA VAL A 43 2.84 30.27 20.53
C VAL A 43 1.64 29.95 21.42
N TRP A 44 1.05 28.76 21.27
CA TRP A 44 -0.07 28.31 22.08
C TRP A 44 0.42 27.42 23.22
N THR A 45 0.29 27.91 24.45
CA THR A 45 0.77 27.25 25.67
C THR A 45 -0.32 27.08 26.72
N GLY A 46 -0.10 26.21 27.70
CA GLY A 46 -1.00 25.93 28.82
C GLY A 46 -1.69 24.56 28.69
N GLY A 47 -2.48 24.19 29.69
CA GLY A 47 -2.99 22.81 29.80
C GLY A 47 -3.80 22.31 28.59
N SER A 48 -4.51 23.19 27.88
CA SER A 48 -5.21 22.83 26.65
C SER A 48 -4.24 22.52 25.50
N ALA A 49 -3.14 23.27 25.38
CA ALA A 49 -2.11 23.02 24.38
C ALA A 49 -1.35 21.72 24.66
N ASP A 50 -1.14 21.40 25.94
CA ASP A 50 -0.53 20.14 26.36
C ASP A 50 -1.41 18.94 26.03
N ALA A 51 -2.71 19.01 26.36
CA ALA A 51 -3.68 17.96 26.02
C ALA A 51 -3.79 17.76 24.50
N TYR A 52 -3.85 18.84 23.72
CA TYR A 52 -3.83 18.76 22.26
C TYR A 52 -2.55 18.10 21.74
N GLY A 53 -1.38 18.46 22.29
CA GLY A 53 -0.10 17.85 21.92
C GLY A 53 -0.03 16.35 22.20
N GLN A 54 -0.65 15.89 23.29
CA GLN A 54 -0.77 14.45 23.58
C GLN A 54 -1.66 13.75 22.57
N SER A 55 -2.86 14.27 22.31
CA SER A 55 -3.77 13.72 21.29
C SER A 55 -3.16 13.73 19.89
N TRP A 56 -2.32 14.73 19.58
CA TRP A 56 -1.58 14.79 18.32
C TRP A 56 -0.58 13.63 18.19
N VAL A 57 0.17 13.31 19.24
CA VAL A 57 1.09 12.17 19.26
C VAL A 57 0.35 10.85 19.07
N GLU A 58 -0.79 10.68 19.72
CA GLU A 58 -1.64 9.49 19.57
C GLU A 58 -2.17 9.36 18.13
N LEU A 59 -2.66 10.45 17.55
CA LEU A 59 -3.13 10.48 16.17
C LEU A 59 -2.01 10.14 15.18
N LYS A 60 -0.82 10.73 15.33
CA LYS A 60 0.34 10.41 14.49
C LYS A 60 0.66 8.92 14.54
N THR A 61 0.71 8.35 15.74
CA THR A 61 1.00 6.92 15.93
C THR A 61 -0.03 6.05 15.20
N ALA A 62 -1.32 6.41 15.28
CA ALA A 62 -2.38 5.69 14.58
C ALA A 62 -2.27 5.82 13.05
N ILE A 63 -1.95 7.01 12.55
CA ILE A 63 -1.77 7.23 11.10
C ILE A 63 -0.54 6.49 10.59
N ASP A 64 0.57 6.51 11.32
CA ASP A 64 1.79 5.75 10.96
C ASP A 64 1.49 4.25 10.85
N ALA A 65 0.67 3.70 11.74
CA ALA A 65 0.21 2.31 11.65
C ALA A 65 -0.62 2.05 10.37
N ILE A 66 -1.55 2.95 10.02
CA ILE A 66 -2.33 2.84 8.78
C ILE A 66 -1.44 2.91 7.54
N VAL A 67 -0.44 3.79 7.53
CA VAL A 67 0.53 3.92 6.43
C VAL A 67 1.32 2.63 6.26
N HIS A 68 1.77 2.04 7.37
CA HIS A 68 2.46 0.76 7.38
C HIS A 68 1.58 -0.38 6.83
N ASP A 69 0.34 -0.49 7.32
CA ASP A 69 -0.60 -1.52 6.86
C ASP A 69 -0.92 -1.38 5.36
N LEU A 70 -1.11 -0.15 4.87
CA LEU A 70 -1.32 0.10 3.43
C LEU A 70 -0.09 -0.29 2.59
N HIS A 71 1.11 -0.06 3.11
CA HIS A 71 2.33 -0.46 2.45
C HIS A 71 2.46 -1.99 2.39
N ASP A 72 2.19 -2.68 3.49
CA ASP A 72 2.23 -4.14 3.58
C ASP A 72 1.19 -4.79 2.65
N ILE A 73 -0.04 -4.27 2.63
CA ILE A 73 -1.09 -4.71 1.71
C ILE A 73 -0.64 -4.55 0.26
N GLY A 74 -0.08 -3.38 -0.07
CA GLY A 74 0.41 -3.12 -1.42
C GLY A 74 1.51 -4.09 -1.84
N THR A 75 2.45 -4.36 -0.94
CA THR A 75 3.55 -5.32 -1.18
C THR A 75 3.01 -6.74 -1.36
N LEU A 76 2.19 -7.23 -0.43
CA LEU A 76 1.64 -8.59 -0.47
C LEU A 76 0.77 -8.85 -1.70
N VAL A 77 -0.12 -7.92 -2.03
CA VAL A 77 -1.01 -8.04 -3.20
C VAL A 77 -0.19 -7.98 -4.49
N GLY A 78 0.79 -7.06 -4.56
CA GLY A 78 1.65 -6.92 -5.74
C GLY A 78 2.62 -8.09 -5.94
N GLU A 79 3.09 -8.73 -4.87
CA GLU A 79 3.86 -9.99 -4.93
C GLU A 79 2.98 -11.14 -5.39
N SER A 80 1.82 -11.34 -4.73
CA SER A 80 0.89 -12.42 -5.07
C SER A 80 0.46 -12.37 -6.53
N ALA A 81 0.09 -11.18 -7.04
CA ALA A 81 -0.32 -11.03 -8.43
C ALA A 81 0.82 -11.34 -9.43
N ARG A 82 2.06 -10.97 -9.10
CA ARG A 82 3.23 -11.32 -9.92
C ARG A 82 3.50 -12.82 -9.92
N ASP A 83 3.39 -13.48 -8.77
CA ASP A 83 3.56 -14.93 -8.65
C ASP A 83 2.49 -15.67 -9.47
N TYR A 84 1.23 -15.21 -9.41
CA TYR A 84 0.15 -15.77 -10.24
C TYR A 84 0.43 -15.60 -11.74
N HIS A 85 0.85 -14.40 -12.17
CA HIS A 85 1.20 -14.15 -13.57
C HIS A 85 2.37 -15.02 -14.05
N GLN A 86 3.38 -15.21 -13.20
CA GLN A 86 4.51 -16.09 -13.50
C GLN A 86 4.06 -17.56 -13.63
N ALA A 87 3.29 -18.06 -12.67
CA ALA A 87 2.79 -19.43 -12.69
C ALA A 87 1.94 -19.73 -13.93
N GLU A 88 1.09 -18.78 -14.35
CA GLU A 88 0.30 -18.93 -15.57
C GLU A 88 1.17 -18.95 -16.83
N THR A 89 2.19 -18.09 -16.89
CA THR A 89 3.16 -18.06 -18.00
C THR A 89 3.91 -19.39 -18.13
N GLU A 90 4.37 -19.93 -17.00
CA GLU A 90 5.06 -21.22 -16.94
C GLU A 90 4.14 -22.39 -17.37
N ASN A 91 2.89 -22.40 -16.87
CA ASN A 91 1.88 -23.38 -17.27
C ASN A 91 1.56 -23.32 -18.77
N ALA A 92 1.35 -22.11 -19.31
CA ALA A 92 1.07 -21.90 -20.73
C ALA A 92 2.24 -22.39 -21.62
N SER A 93 3.48 -22.15 -21.20
CA SER A 93 4.67 -22.62 -21.90
C SER A 93 4.78 -24.15 -21.91
N THR A 94 4.49 -24.79 -20.77
CA THR A 94 4.52 -26.24 -20.60
C THR A 94 3.42 -26.93 -21.40
N PHE A 95 2.21 -26.36 -21.41
CA PHE A 95 1.08 -26.89 -22.17
C PHE A 95 1.33 -26.79 -23.68
N THR A 96 1.84 -25.66 -24.16
CA THR A 96 2.23 -25.48 -25.57
C THR A 96 3.28 -26.49 -25.98
N SER A 97 4.33 -26.66 -25.17
CA SER A 97 5.42 -27.61 -25.44
C SER A 97 4.92 -29.08 -25.50
N THR A 98 4.02 -29.47 -24.60
CA THR A 98 3.43 -30.82 -24.58
C THR A 98 2.52 -31.07 -25.78
N LYS A 99 1.80 -30.05 -26.26
CA LYS A 99 0.93 -30.14 -27.44
C LYS A 99 1.74 -30.29 -28.74
N VAL A 100 2.91 -29.65 -28.82
CA VAL A 100 3.83 -29.77 -29.96
C VAL A 100 4.49 -31.15 -30.03
N LEU A 101 4.79 -31.78 -28.89
CA LEU A 101 5.36 -33.14 -28.84
C LEU A 101 4.37 -34.28 -29.13
N ARG A 102 3.07 -33.97 -29.26
CA ARG A 102 2.01 -34.96 -29.59
C ARG A 102 1.50 -34.85 -31.05
N LEU A 103 2.15 -34.05 -31.89
CA LEU A 103 1.92 -33.97 -33.34
C LEU A 103 3.15 -34.53 -34.08
#